data_AF-A0A534MJC6-F1
#
_entry.id   AF-A0A534MJC6-F1
#
_cell.length_a   1.000
_cell.length_b   1.000
_cell.length_c   1.000
_cell.angle_alpha   90.00
_cell.angle_beta   90.00
_cell.angle_gamma   90.00
#
_symmetry.space_group_name_H-M   'P 1'
#
loop_
_entity.id
_entity.type
_entity.pdbx_description
1 polymer ?
#
loop_
_entity_poly.entity_id
_entity_poly.type
_entity_poly.pdbx_seq_one_letter_code
_entity_poly.pdbx_strand_id
1 'polypeptide(L)' 'MEQEFERATKTLESIGLSGYEARGYIALVAHGYGSAETIAETAHIPRTSAYKVLQSLCQKGFAIST' A
#
# COMPACT_ATOMS: atom_id res chain seq x y z
N MET A 1 -3.85 -3.77 -17.19
CA MET A 1 -3.41 -3.08 -15.96
C MET A 1 -4.28 -3.46 -14.75
N GLU A 2 -5.62 -3.34 -14.80
CA GLU A 2 -6.48 -3.72 -13.66
C GLU A 2 -6.36 -5.20 -13.22
N GLN A 3 -6.23 -6.14 -14.15
CA GLN A 3 -6.08 -7.57 -13.79
C GLN A 3 -4.77 -7.88 -13.04
N GLU A 4 -3.68 -7.17 -13.34
CA GLU A 4 -2.42 -7.33 -12.60
C GLU A 4 -2.53 -6.73 -11.20
N PHE A 5 -3.24 -5.60 -11.08
CA PHE A 5 -3.51 -4.96 -9.80
C PHE A 5 -4.34 -5.86 -8.88
N GLU A 6 -5.37 -6.51 -9.43
CA GLU A 6 -6.21 -7.48 -8.73
C GLU A 6 -5.41 -8.71 -8.29
N ARG A 7 -4.54 -9.25 -9.16
CA ARG A 7 -3.66 -10.36 -8.82
C ARG A 7 -2.67 -9.99 -7.73
N ALA A 8 -1.99 -8.85 -7.84
CA ALA A 8 -1.06 -8.37 -6.84
C ALA A 8 -1.77 -8.18 -5.49
N THR A 9 -2.97 -7.61 -5.50
CA THR A 9 -3.80 -7.44 -4.31
C THR A 9 -4.11 -8.78 -3.65
N LYS A 10 -4.59 -9.77 -4.41
CA LYS A 10 -4.85 -11.12 -3.89
C LYS A 10 -3.60 -11.82 -3.35
N THR A 11 -2.46 -11.64 -4.01
CA THR A 11 -1.19 -12.19 -3.52
C THR A 11 -0.81 -11.54 -2.19
N LEU A 12 -0.92 -10.22 -2.08
CA LEU A 12 -0.67 -9.46 -0.85
C LEU A 12 -1.64 -9.86 0.27
N GLU A 13 -2.91 -10.09 -0.05
CA GLU A 13 -3.90 -10.61 0.90
C GLU A 13 -3.52 -12.01 1.41
N SER A 14 -3.00 -12.87 0.53
CA SER A 14 -2.57 -14.23 0.91
C SER A 14 -1.37 -14.27 1.86
N ILE A 15 -0.53 -13.23 1.85
CA ILE A 15 0.60 -13.06 2.79
C ILE A 15 0.20 -12.26 4.05
N GLY A 16 -1.10 -11.96 4.21
CA GLY A 16 -1.65 -11.36 5.42
C GLY A 16 -1.75 -9.83 5.40
N LEU A 17 -1.73 -9.20 4.22
CA LEU A 17 -2.11 -7.80 4.09
C LEU A 17 -3.63 -7.65 4.00
N SER A 18 -4.17 -6.56 4.51
CA SER A 18 -5.56 -6.17 4.22
C SER A 18 -5.66 -5.55 2.82
N GLY A 19 -6.86 -5.52 2.23
CA GLY A 19 -7.06 -4.87 0.92
C GLY A 19 -6.61 -3.41 0.88
N TYR A 20 -6.70 -2.67 1.99
CA TYR A 20 -6.14 -1.31 2.09
C TYR A 20 -4.60 -1.31 2.08
N GLU A 21 -3.98 -2.25 2.79
CA GLU A 21 -2.53 -2.39 2.83
C GLU A 21 -1.97 -2.81 1.48
N ALA A 22 -2.64 -3.74 0.80
CA ALA A 22 -2.27 -4.18 -0.54
C ALA A 22 -2.33 -3.01 -1.54
N ARG A 23 -3.42 -2.24 -1.54
CA ARG A 23 -3.54 -1.04 -2.38
C ARG A 23 -2.48 0.02 -2.06
N GLY A 24 -2.22 0.27 -0.78
CA GLY A 24 -1.19 1.21 -0.34
C GLY A 24 0.21 0.76 -0.75
N TYR A 25 0.50 -0.55 -0.65
CA TYR A 25 1.77 -1.12 -1.08
C TYR A 25 1.95 -1.05 -2.60
N ILE A 26 0.91 -1.37 -3.38
CA ILE A 26 1.00 -1.25 -4.85
C ILE A 26 1.21 0.21 -5.26
N ALA A 27 0.53 1.16 -4.61
CA ALA A 27 0.75 2.59 -4.85
C ALA A 27 2.19 3.02 -4.48
N LEU A 28 2.74 2.47 -3.40
CA LEU A 28 4.13 2.69 -3.00
C LEU A 28 5.11 2.14 -4.04
N VAL A 29 4.88 0.92 -4.54
CA VAL A 29 5.70 0.30 -5.60
C VAL A 29 5.59 1.08 -6.90
N ALA A 30 4.40 1.58 -7.25
CA ALA A 30 4.18 2.37 -8.45
C ALA A 30 4.88 3.73 -8.41
N HIS A 31 4.94 4.39 -7.25
CA HIS A 31 5.66 5.65 -7.07
C HIS A 31 7.14 5.49 -6.71
N GLY A 32 7.56 4.33 -6.18
CA GLY A 32 8.92 4.05 -5.72
C GLY A 32 9.29 4.74 -4.40
N TYR A 33 8.84 5.98 -4.20
CA TYR A 33 9.02 6.77 -2.99
C TYR A 33 7.93 7.85 -2.91
N GLY A 34 7.42 8.13 -1.72
CA GLY A 34 6.36 9.13 -1.55
C GLY A 34 5.93 9.28 -0.10
N SER A 35 5.40 10.46 0.23
CA SER A 35 4.80 10.70 1.54
C SER A 35 3.47 9.97 1.68
N ALA A 36 2.97 9.79 2.90
CA ALA A 36 1.67 9.20 3.15
C ALA A 36 0.51 9.91 2.42
N GLU A 37 0.70 11.19 2.12
CA GLU A 37 -0.21 12.01 1.32
C GLU A 37 -0.22 11.59 -0.15
N THR A 38 0.94 11.47 -0.79
CA THR A 38 1.05 10.99 -2.18
C THR A 38 0.48 9.58 -2.32
N ILE A 39 0.80 8.70 -1.37
CA ILE A 39 0.28 7.32 -1.38
C ILE A 39 -1.23 7.30 -1.16
N ALA A 40 -1.78 8.16 -0.30
CA ALA A 40 -3.22 8.25 -0.09
C ALA A 40 -3.96 8.63 -1.37
N GLU A 41 -3.42 9.60 -2.11
CA GLU A 41 -3.99 10.08 -3.37
C GLU A 41 -3.94 8.98 -4.44
N THR A 42 -2.78 8.33 -4.61
CA THR A 42 -2.58 7.29 -5.62
C THR A 42 -3.35 6.01 -5.30
N ALA A 43 -3.42 5.62 -4.03
CA ALA A 43 -4.20 4.47 -3.60
C ALA A 43 -5.71 4.77 -3.51
N HIS A 44 -6.14 6.04 -3.67
CA HIS A 44 -7.51 6.49 -3.45
C HIS A 44 -8.06 6.04 -2.08
N ILE A 45 -7.28 6.26 -1.03
CA ILE A 45 -7.66 5.94 0.36
C ILE A 45 -7.59 7.22 1.22
N PRO A 46 -8.35 7.30 2.32
CA PRO A 46 -8.23 8.42 3.24
C PRO A 46 -6.80 8.56 3.77
N ARG A 47 -6.28 9.79 3.92
CA ARG A 47 -4.95 10.02 4.52
C ARG A 47 -4.76 9.34 5.86
N THR A 48 -5.77 9.42 6.73
CA THR A 48 -5.76 8.75 8.04
C THR A 48 -5.58 7.24 7.93
N SER A 49 -6.15 6.61 6.90
CA SER A 49 -5.94 5.21 6.59
C SER A 49 -4.58 4.95 5.95
N ALA A 50 -4.08 5.85 5.09
CA ALA A 50 -2.77 5.73 4.47
C ALA A 50 -1.64 5.74 5.51
N TYR A 51 -1.70 6.60 6.52
CA TYR A 51 -0.74 6.58 7.63
C TYR A 51 -0.75 5.24 8.36
N LYS A 52 -1.94 4.71 8.70
CA LYS A 52 -2.05 3.40 9.37
C LYS A 52 -1.55 2.25 8.50
N VAL A 53 -1.87 2.29 7.21
CA VAL A 53 -1.41 1.32 6.21
C VAL A 53 0.10 1.34 6.09
N LEU A 54 0.71 2.52 5.88
CA LEU A 54 2.16 2.65 5.75
C LEU A 54 2.88 2.26 7.03
N GLN A 55 2.34 2.61 8.19
CA GLN A 55 2.87 2.19 9.48
C GLN A 55 2.83 0.66 9.63
N SER A 56 1.71 0.03 9.27
CA SER A 56 1.58 -1.43 9.31
C SER A 56 2.52 -2.10 8.31
N LEU A 57 2.66 -1.55 7.09
CA LEU A 57 3.63 -2.02 6.10
C LEU A 57 5.06 -1.91 6.62
N CYS A 58 5.41 -0.82 7.31
CA CYS A 58 6.73 -0.68 7.94
C CYS A 58 6.94 -1.69 9.07
N GLN A 59 5.94 -1.89 9.94
CA GLN A 59 6.01 -2.87 11.02
C GLN A 59 6.15 -4.31 10.50
N LYS A 60 5.49 -4.63 9.39
CA LYS A 60 5.58 -5.92 8.70
C LYS A 60 6.86 -6.07 7.85
N GLY A 61 7.65 -5.00 7.69
CA GLY A 61 8.88 -5.01 6.89
C GLY A 61 8.68 -4.88 5.37
N PHE A 62 7.47 -4.54 4.92
CA PHE A 62 7.18 -4.30 3.50
C PHE A 62 7.56 -2.89 3.04
N ALA A 63 7.59 -1.91 3.95
CA ALA A 63 7.99 -0.54 3.63
C ALA A 63 9.07 -0.06 4.61
N ILE A 64 9.82 0.96 4.20
CA ILE A 64 10.85 1.57 5.04
C ILE A 64 10.52 3.04 5.15
N SER A 65 10.33 3.52 6.38
CA SER A 65 10.26 4.96 6.66
C SER A 65 11.68 5.42 6.92
N THR A 66 12.23 6.24 6.00
CA THR A 66 13.49 6.94 6.22
C THR A 66 13.26 8.32 6.83
#